data_AF-A0A381X2J9-F1
#
_entry.id   AF-A0A381X2J9-F1
#
_cell.length_a   1.000
_cell.length_b   1.000
_cell.length_c   1.000
_cell.angle_alpha   90.00
_cell.angle_beta   90.00
_cell.angle_gamma   90.00
#
_symmetry.space_group_name_H-M   'P 1'
#
loop_
_entity.id
_entity.type
_entity.pdbx_description
1 polymer ?
#
loop_
_entity_poly.entity_id
_entity_poly.type
_entity_poly.pdbx_seq_one_letter_code
_entity_poly.pdbx_strand_id
1 'polypeptide(L)' 'MNIITCEVCKMKIVEYYDNQYKGKRGKCLSCGIDFPLE' A
#
# COMPACT_ATOMS: atom_id res chain seq x y z
N MET A 1 7.04 9.53 11.02
CA MET A 1 6.59 8.34 10.26
C MET A 1 5.26 8.70 9.63
N ASN A 2 5.17 8.69 8.30
CA ASN A 2 3.91 8.91 7.60
C ASN A 2 3.10 7.60 7.65
N ILE A 3 1.84 7.65 8.09
CA ILE A 3 0.98 6.47 8.16
C ILE A 3 0.05 6.51 6.97
N ILE A 4 0.23 5.58 6.03
CA ILE A 4 -0.66 5.44 4.88
C ILE A 4 -1.82 4.52 5.29
N THR A 5 -3.04 5.01 5.10
CA THR A 5 -4.27 4.28 5.41
C THR A 5 -5.05 3.95 4.15
N CYS A 6 -5.69 2.80 4.14
CA CYS A 6 -6.54 2.36 3.04
C CYS A 6 -7.77 3.25 2.93
N GLU A 7 -8.03 3.77 1.74
CA GLU A 7 -9.17 4.67 1.54
C GLU A 7 -10.52 3.94 1.69
N VAL A 8 -10.54 2.62 1.47
CA VAL A 8 -11.72 1.75 1.53
C VAL A 8 -12.06 1.31 2.95
N CYS A 9 -11.12 0.69 3.66
CA CYS A 9 -11.38 0.12 4.99
C CYS A 9 -10.72 0.88 6.15
N LYS A 10 -10.02 1.99 5.86
CA LYS A 10 -9.31 2.84 6.85
C LYS A 10 -8.22 2.14 7.67
N MET A 11 -7.88 0.91 7.30
CA MET A 11 -6.80 0.13 7.93
C MET A 11 -5.43 0.54 7.40
N LYS A 12 -4.38 0.20 8.14
CA LYS A 12 -2.99 0.49 7.75
C LYS A 12 -2.60 -0.22 6.45
N ILE A 13 -1.91 0.51 5.58
CA ILE A 13 -1.24 -0.03 4.39
C ILE A 13 0.19 -0.40 4.74
N VAL A 14 0.65 -1.54 4.22
CA VAL A 14 2.06 -1.96 4.29
C VAL A 14 2.73 -1.59 2.97
N GLU A 15 3.81 -0.83 3.05
CA GLU A 15 4.62 -0.45 1.90
C GLU A 15 5.60 -1.56 1.54
N TYR A 16 5.76 -1.84 0.25
CA TYR A 16 6.73 -2.77 -0.30
C TYR A 16 7.28 -2.25 -1.62
N TYR A 17 8.51 -2.63 -1.95
CA TYR A 17 9.07 -2.35 -3.27
C TYR A 17 8.68 -3.46 -4.23
N ASP A 18 8.10 -3.09 -5.37
CA ASP A 18 7.77 -4.04 -6.42
C ASP A 18 8.79 -3.95 -7.55
N ASN A 19 9.48 -5.05 -7.82
CA ASN A 19 10.54 -5.10 -8.83
C ASN A 19 10.00 -5.11 -10.27
N GLN A 20 8.76 -5.53 -10.49
CA GLN A 20 8.11 -5.50 -11.80
C GLN A 20 7.77 -4.07 -12.20
N TYR A 21 7.27 -3.27 -11.26
CA TYR A 21 6.95 -1.85 -11.47
C TYR A 21 8.11 -0.90 -11.17
N LYS A 22 9.23 -1.42 -10.65
CA LYS A 22 10.41 -0.65 -10.22
C LYS A 22 10.06 0.52 -9.29
N GLY A 23 9.05 0.35 -8.44
CA GLY A 23 8.47 1.43 -7.62
C GLY A 23 7.92 0.93 -6.29
N LYS A 24 7.59 1.87 -5.41
CA LYS A 24 6.92 1.54 -4.14
C LYS A 24 5.43 1.34 -4.36
N ARG A 25 4.93 0.28 -3.73
CA ARG A 25 3.51 -0.07 -3.70
C ARG A 25 3.07 -0.24 -2.25
N GLY A 26 1.78 -0.06 -2.03
CA GLY A 26 1.15 -0.27 -0.75
C GLY A 26 0.15 -1.40 -0.87
N LYS A 27 0.13 -2.34 0.09
CA LYS A 27 -0.94 -3.34 0.20
C LYS A 27 -1.71 -3.15 1.49
N CYS A 28 -3.03 -3.10 1.40
CA CYS A 28 -3.87 -3.20 2.59
C CYS A 28 -4.04 -4.68 2.97
N LEU A 29 -3.61 -5.06 4.17
CA LEU A 29 -3.77 -6.44 4.66
C LEU A 29 -5.21 -6.82 5.03
N SER A 30 -6.09 -5.83 5.19
CA SER A 30 -7.48 -6.05 5.56
C SER A 30 -8.39 -6.30 4.35
N CYS A 31 -8.31 -5.46 3.32
CA CYS A 31 -9.14 -5.61 2.11
C CYS A 31 -8.37 -6.24 0.93
N GLY A 32 -7.06 -6.41 1.04
CA GLY A 32 -6.22 -7.03 0.01
C GLY A 32 -5.88 -6.13 -1.19
N ILE A 33 -6.35 -4.87 -1.21
CA ILE A 33 -6.16 -3.95 -2.33
C ILE A 33 -4.71 -3.43 -2.35
N ASP A 34 -4.14 -3.39 -3.56
CA ASP A 34 -2.84 -2.82 -3.86
C ASP A 34 -2.97 -1.39 -4.39
N PHE A 35 -2.10 -0.49 -3.91
CA PHE A 35 -2.06 0.93 -4.21
C PHE A 35 -0.70 1.31 -4.80
N PRO A 36 -0.62 2.08 -5.88
CA PRO A 36 0.64 2.71 -6.29
C PRO A 36 1.02 3.81 -5.28
N LEU A 37 2.28 3.86 -4.85
CA LEU A 37 2.78 4.89 -3.92
C LEU A 37 3.83 5.81 -4.55
N GLU A 38 4.44 5.39 -5.66
CA GLU A 38 5.35 6.18 -6.52
C GLU A 38 4.98 5.99 -8.00
#